data_AF-A0A350ILM6-F1
#
_entry.id   AF-A0A350ILM6-F1
#
_cell.length_a   1.000
_cell.length_b   1.000
_cell.length_c   1.000
_cell.angle_alpha   90.00
_cell.angle_beta   90.00
_cell.angle_gamma   90.00
#
_symmetry.space_group_name_H-M   'P 1'
#
loop_
_entity.id
_entity.type
_entity.pdbx_description
1 polymer ?
#
loop_
_entity_poly.entity_id
_entity_poly.type
_entity_poly.pdbx_seq_one_letter_code
_entity_poly.pdbx_strand_id
1 'polypeptide(L)' 'MQSIGGWELVVVVVLVFLLFGARKIPDMMRSLGSGIKEFKKAVNPEDEKKESVIKKD' A
#
# COMPACT_ATOMS: atom_id res chain seq x y z
N MET A 1 14.67 28.16 -8.59
CA MET A 1 14.60 26.80 -8.02
C MET A 1 13.58 26.00 -8.79
N GLN A 2 14.01 24.93 -9.46
CA GLN A 2 13.08 23.96 -10.07
C GLN A 2 12.41 23.23 -8.91
N SER A 3 11.14 23.55 -8.66
CA SER A 3 10.32 22.74 -7.78
C SER A 3 10.31 21.34 -8.37
N ILE A 4 10.85 20.36 -7.62
CA ILE A 4 10.69 18.95 -7.95
C ILE A 4 9.19 18.71 -7.92
N GLY A 5 8.59 18.83 -9.09
CA GLY A 5 7.16 18.93 -9.27
C GLY A 5 6.60 17.54 -9.35
N GLY A 6 5.32 17.35 -8.98
CA GLY A 6 4.65 16.04 -9.08
C GLY A 6 4.79 15.38 -10.46
N TRP A 7 5.15 16.14 -11.51
CA TRP A 7 5.49 15.63 -12.83
C TRP A 7 6.64 14.62 -12.86
N GLU A 8 7.75 14.85 -12.13
CA GLU A 8 8.87 13.89 -12.10
C GLU A 8 8.46 12.56 -11.44
N LEU A 9 7.64 12.65 -10.38
CA LEU A 9 7.12 11.49 -9.68
C LEU A 9 6.19 10.67 -10.59
N VAL A 10 5.36 11.33 -11.39
CA VAL A 10 4.51 10.66 -12.41
C VAL A 10 5.37 9.93 -13.44
N VAL A 11 6.43 10.56 -13.97
CA VAL A 11 7.32 9.92 -14.95
C VAL A 11 8.00 8.67 -14.36
N VAL A 12 8.49 8.75 -13.12
CA VAL A 12 9.09 7.60 -12.43
C VAL A 12 8.06 6.48 -12.23
N VAL A 13 6.85 6.81 -11.80
CA VAL A 13 5.77 5.83 -11.61
C VAL A 13 5.44 5.15 -12.93
N VAL A 14 5.33 5.88 -14.03
CA VAL A 14 5.06 5.31 -15.37
C VAL A 14 6.18 4.36 -15.80
N LEU A 15 7.44 4.72 -15.58
CA LEU A 15 8.60 3.85 -15.86
C LEU A 15 8.53 2.55 -15.07
N VAL A 16 8.27 2.62 -13.76
CA VAL A 16 8.07 1.44 -12.91
C VAL A 16 6.87 0.63 -13.39
N PHE A 17 5.78 1.28 -13.79
CA PHE A 17 4.59 0.60 -14.30
C PHE A 17 4.84 -0.16 -15.61
N LEU A 18 5.68 0.38 -16.50
CA LEU A 18 6.06 -0.29 -17.74
C LEU A 18 6.96 -1.51 -17.48
N LEU A 19 7.88 -1.42 -16.53
CA LEU A 19 8.79 -2.51 -16.19
C LEU A 19 8.10 -3.65 -15.44
N PHE A 20 7.25 -3.33 -14.46
CA PHE A 20 6.61 -4.31 -13.60
C PHE A 20 5.20 -4.71 -14.07
N GLY A 21 4.56 -3.87 -14.87
CA GLY A 21 3.18 -4.06 -15.34
C GLY A 21 2.13 -3.74 -14.29
N ALA A 22 0.95 -3.30 -14.75
CA ALA A 22 -0.18 -2.91 -13.90
C ALA A 22 -0.69 -4.00 -12.96
N ARG A 23 -0.44 -5.28 -13.29
CA ARG A 23 -0.90 -6.44 -12.52
C ARG A 23 0.02 -6.81 -11.36
N LYS A 24 1.32 -6.52 -11.45
CA LYS A 24 2.30 -7.01 -10.47
C LYS A 24 2.32 -6.18 -9.20
N ILE A 25 2.11 -4.86 -9.33
CA ILE A 25 2.01 -3.93 -8.20
C ILE A 25 0.86 -4.30 -7.24
N PRO A 26 -0.40 -4.50 -7.68
CA PRO A 26 -1.50 -4.83 -6.77
C PRO A 26 -1.34 -6.21 -6.14
N ASP A 27 -0.78 -7.20 -6.84
CA ASP A 27 -0.53 -8.53 -6.25
C ASP A 27 0.55 -8.46 -5.17
N MET A 28 1.64 -7.72 -5.40
CA MET A 28 2.66 -7.47 -4.39
C MET A 28 2.13 -6.66 -3.20
N MET A 29 1.29 -5.65 -3.44
CA MET A 29 0.63 -4.88 -2.38
C MET A 29 -0.32 -5.74 -1.55
N ARG A 30 -1.07 -6.66 -2.17
CA ARG A 30 -1.92 -7.59 -1.45
C ARG A 30 -1.11 -8.55 -0.58
N SER A 31 -0.02 -9.13 -1.10
CA SER A 31 0.82 -10.03 -0.32
C SER A 31 1.52 -9.32 0.84
N LEU A 32 2.08 -8.12 0.57
CA LEU A 32 2.70 -7.27 1.60
C LEU A 32 1.67 -6.78 2.61
N GLY A 33 0.49 -6.37 2.16
CA GLY A 33 -0.59 -5.87 3.01
C GLY A 33 -1.13 -6.92 3.96
N SER A 34 -1.30 -8.17 3.50
CA SER A 34 -1.66 -9.29 4.37
C SER A 34 -0.58 -9.57 5.43
N GLY A 35 0.69 -9.58 5.03
CA GLY A 35 1.80 -9.78 5.96
C GLY A 35 1.92 -8.66 7.00
N ILE A 36 1.78 -7.39 6.60
CA ILE A 36 1.78 -6.24 7.50
C ILE A 36 0.56 -6.30 8.45
N LYS A 37 -0.61 -6.72 7.95
CA LYS A 37 -1.82 -6.89 8.76
C LYS A 37 -1.63 -7.95 9.85
N GLU A 38 -1.09 -9.11 9.47
CA GLU A 38 -0.79 -10.20 10.41
C GLU A 38 0.30 -9.78 11.41
N PHE A 39 1.33 -9.08 10.95
CA PHE A 39 2.38 -8.52 11.81
C PHE A 39 1.81 -7.54 12.83
N LYS A 40 0.96 -6.61 12.39
CA LYS A 40 0.30 -5.63 13.28
C LYS A 40 -0.59 -6.32 14.30
N LYS A 41 -1.32 -7.36 13.90
CA LYS A 41 -2.17 -8.17 14.78
C LYS A 41 -1.35 -8.92 15.84
N ALA A 42 -0.18 -9.45 15.47
CA ALA A 42 0.70 -10.14 16.41
C ALA A 42 1.37 -9.18 17.41
N VAL A 43 1.70 -7.97 16.98
CA VAL A 43 2.37 -6.96 17.82
C VAL A 43 1.38 -6.22 18.73
N ASN A 44 0.18 -5.92 18.26
CA ASN A 44 -0.87 -5.25 19.04
C ASN A 44 -2.20 -6.03 18.96
N PRO A 45 -2.35 -7.12 19.73
CA PRO A 45 -3.58 -7.94 19.73
C PRO A 45 -4.84 -7.17 20.18
N GLU A 46 -4.66 -6.02 20.85
CA GLU A 46 -5.74 -5.20 21.39
C GLU A 46 -6.39 -4.27 20.34
N ASP A 47 -5.69 -4.01 19.22
CA ASP A 47 -6.17 -3.16 18.13
C ASP A 47 -7.23 -3.87 17.25
N GLU A 48 -7.36 -5.20 17.35
CA GLU A 48 -8.31 -5.99 16.54
C GLU A 48 -9.78 -5.71 16.88
N LYS A 49 -10.07 -5.27 18.12
CA LYS A 49 -11.43 -4.94 18.55
C LYS A 49 -11.99 -3.64 17.96
N LYS A 50 -11.14 -2.75 17.42
CA LYS A 50 -11.58 -1.44 16.89
C LYS A 50 -11.92 -1.45 15.40
N GLU A 51 -11.32 -2.35 14.62
CA GLU A 51 -11.53 -2.40 13.16
C GLU A 51 -12.88 -3.02 12.74
N SER A 52 -13.48 -3.87 13.58
CA SER A 52 -14.78 -4.50 13.31
C SER A 52 -15.99 -3.59 13.58
N VAL A 53 -15.78 -2.45 14.24
CA VAL A 53 -16.84 -1.47 14.57
C VAL A 53 -17.08 -0.46 13.42
N ILE A 54 -16.10 -0.26 12.53
CA ILE A 54 -16.17 0.78 11.46
C ILE A 54 -16.75 0.24 10.14
N LYS A 55 -16.89 -1.09 9.97
CA LYS A 55 -17.39 -1.71 8.72
C LYS A 55 -18.88 -2.08 8.73
N LYS A 56 -19.65 -1.66 9.74
CA LYS A 56 -21.07 -2.06 9.90
C LYS A 56 -22.09 -0.92 9.81
N ASP A 57 -21.67 0.28 9.40
CA ASP A 57 -22.58 1.39 9.05
C ASP A 57 -22.60 1.62 7.54
#